data_AF-A0A977KB62-F1
#
_entry.id   AF-A0A977KB62-F1
#
_cell.length_a   1.000
_cell.length_b   1.000
_cell.length_c   1.000
_cell.angle_alpha   90.00
_cell.angle_beta   90.00
_cell.angle_gamma   90.00
#
_symmetry.space_group_name_H-M   'P 1'
#
loop_
_entity.id
_entity.type
_entity.pdbx_description
1 polymer ?
#
loop_
_entity_poly.entity_id
_entity_poly.type
_entity_poly.pdbx_seq_one_letter_code
_entity_poly.pdbx_strand_id
1 'polypeptide(L)' 'MRLITKCDVDKVRELDQFLQELGLEEEVRVVIENICPTEKGLLRVMLDISPDVELSEEEMEAIIEKVKILLEENTTSE' A
#
# COMPACT_ATOMS: atom_id res chain seq x y z
N MET A 1 20.36 3.66 8.95
CA MET A 1 19.64 3.11 7.79
C MET A 1 18.68 4.19 7.30
N ARG A 2 18.78 4.68 6.07
CA ARG A 2 17.75 5.58 5.50
C ARG A 2 16.69 4.68 4.88
N LEU A 3 15.48 4.65 5.45
CA LEU A 3 14.31 4.08 4.77
C LEU A 3 14.14 4.87 3.47
N ILE A 4 14.25 4.20 2.34
CA ILE A 4 13.98 4.81 1.03
C ILE A 4 12.47 4.94 0.96
N THR A 5 11.93 6.06 1.43
CA THR A 5 10.52 6.39 1.29
C THR A 5 10.24 6.64 -0.19
N LYS A 6 9.54 5.70 -0.84
CA LYS A 6 9.08 5.85 -2.23
C LYS A 6 7.98 6.92 -2.38
N CYS A 7 7.32 7.28 -1.28
CA CYS A 7 6.25 8.26 -1.21
C CYS A 7 6.58 9.38 -0.20
N ASP A 8 6.03 10.58 -0.43
CA ASP A 8 6.04 11.67 0.55
C ASP A 8 5.37 11.24 1.87
N VAL A 9 5.83 11.79 2.99
CA VAL A 9 5.34 11.43 4.34
C VAL A 9 3.83 11.58 4.47
N ASP A 10 3.25 12.61 3.86
CA ASP A 10 1.80 12.85 3.90
C ASP A 10 1.02 11.77 3.12
N LYS A 11 1.59 11.26 2.03
CA LYS A 11 0.99 10.18 1.21
C LYS A 11 1.09 8.82 1.87
N VAL A 12 2.19 8.58 2.61
CA VAL A 12 2.31 7.38 3.45
C VAL A 12 1.23 7.37 4.52
N ARG A 13 0.94 8.51 5.16
CA ARG A 13 -0.14 8.62 6.16
C ARG A 13 -1.52 8.41 5.56
N GLU A 14 -1.75 8.92 4.35
CA GLU A 14 -3.02 8.70 3.63
C GLU A 14 -3.21 7.22 3.25
N LEU A 15 -2.14 6.56 2.81
CA LEU A 15 -2.14 5.13 2.52
C LEU A 15 -2.38 4.31 3.80
N ASP A 16 -1.68 4.60 4.89
CA ASP A 16 -1.83 3.91 6.18
C ASP A 16 -3.28 3.98 6.70
N GLN A 17 -3.90 5.16 6.61
CA GLN A 17 -5.28 5.37 7.04
C GLN A 17 -6.26 4.57 6.16
N PHE A 18 -6.09 4.61 4.83
CA PHE A 18 -6.91 3.82 3.91
C PHE A 18 -6.81 2.32 4.21
N LEU A 19 -5.59 1.81 4.43
CA LEU A 19 -5.38 0.41 4.75
C LEU A 19 -5.94 0.04 6.15
N GLN A 20 -5.94 1.00 7.09
CA GLN A 20 -6.56 0.82 8.41
C GLN A 20 -8.08 0.65 8.30
N GLU A 21 -8.73 1.42 7.42
CA GLU A 21 -10.17 1.34 7.17
C GLU A 21 -10.58 0.00 6.55
N LEU A 22 -9.66 -0.65 5.82
CA LEU A 22 -9.81 -2.03 5.33
C LEU A 22 -9.56 -3.10 6.41
N GLY A 23 -9.23 -2.71 7.64
CA GLY A 23 -8.99 -3.64 8.75
C GLY A 23 -7.66 -4.38 8.66
N LEU A 24 -6.70 -3.89 7.89
CA LEU A 24 -5.38 -4.53 7.75
C LEU A 24 -4.53 -4.34 9.00
N GLU A 25 -3.86 -5.40 9.41
CA GLU A 25 -2.93 -5.38 10.53
C GLU A 25 -1.73 -4.47 10.24
N GLU A 26 -1.19 -3.84 11.29
CA GLU A 26 -0.08 -2.90 11.20
C GLU A 26 1.12 -3.47 10.43
N GLU A 27 1.47 -4.75 10.64
CA GLU A 27 2.58 -5.41 9.94
C GLU A 27 2.38 -5.42 8.41
N VAL A 28 1.16 -5.69 7.96
CA VAL A 28 0.78 -5.72 6.55
C VAL A 28 0.78 -4.30 5.97
N ARG A 29 0.24 -3.33 6.71
CA ARG A 29 0.20 -1.92 6.29
C ARG A 29 1.60 -1.37 6.06
N VAL A 30 2.51 -1.59 7.01
CA VAL A 30 3.92 -1.20 6.92
C VAL A 30 4.59 -1.82 5.69
N VAL A 31 4.29 -3.09 5.38
CA VAL A 31 4.85 -3.76 4.20
C VAL A 31 4.32 -3.14 2.90
N ILE A 32 3.02 -2.85 2.82
CA ILE A 32 2.40 -2.18 1.66
C ILE A 32 2.97 -0.77 1.46
N GLU A 33 3.12 0.01 2.53
CA GLU A 33 3.70 1.36 2.48
C GLU A 33 5.15 1.36 1.98
N ASN A 34 5.97 0.42 2.44
CA ASN A 34 7.38 0.35 2.07
C ASN A 34 7.58 -0.09 0.62
N ILE A 35 6.76 -1.03 0.15
CA ILE A 35 6.94 -1.62 -1.19
C ILE A 35 6.18 -0.82 -2.25
N CYS A 36 5.02 -0.23 -1.90
CA CYS A 36 4.09 0.44 -2.81
C CYS A 36 3.71 -0.45 -4.01
N PRO A 37 2.93 -1.55 -3.80
CA PRO A 37 2.58 -2.46 -4.87
C PRO A 37 1.66 -1.81 -5.91
N THR A 38 2.04 -1.87 -7.18
CA THR A 38 1.24 -1.36 -8.32
C THR A 38 0.63 -2.48 -9.17
N GLU A 39 0.91 -3.73 -8.81
CA GLU A 39 0.40 -4.93 -9.46
C GLU A 39 -0.23 -5.87 -8.45
N LYS A 40 -1.39 -6.44 -8.80
CA LYS A 40 -2.10 -7.41 -7.94
C LYS A 40 -1.26 -8.63 -7.57
N GLY A 41 -0.43 -9.10 -8.49
CA GLY A 41 0.45 -10.25 -8.25
C GLY A 41 1.44 -9.99 -7.12
N LEU A 42 2.02 -8.78 -7.10
CA LEU A 42 2.94 -8.36 -6.04
C LEU A 42 2.20 -8.21 -4.70
N LEU A 43 1.01 -7.61 -4.69
CA LEU A 43 0.19 -7.49 -3.49
C LEU A 43 -0.19 -8.87 -2.94
N ARG A 44 -0.60 -9.83 -3.77
CA ARG A 44 -0.88 -11.21 -3.33
C ARG A 44 0.32 -11.86 -2.64
N VAL A 45 1.51 -11.76 -3.23
CA VAL A 45 2.74 -12.32 -2.61
C VAL A 45 3.03 -11.67 -1.25
N MET A 46 2.71 -10.39 -1.09
CA MET A 46 2.87 -9.66 0.17
C MET A 46 1.78 -9.98 1.20
N LEU A 47 0.63 -10.50 0.78
CA LEU A 47 -0.42 -10.94 1.69
C LEU A 47 -0.21 -12.40 2.11
N ASP A 48 0.39 -13.23 1.26
CA ASP A 48 0.70 -14.64 1.58
C ASP A 48 1.65 -14.81 2.78
N ILE A 49 2.41 -13.77 3.16
CA ILE A 49 3.23 -13.75 4.39
C ILE A 49 2.41 -13.52 5.65
N SER A 50 1.16 -13.07 5.54
CA SER A 50 0.24 -12.81 6.66
C SER A 50 -1.03 -13.68 6.50
N PRO A 51 -1.05 -14.91 7.06
CA PRO A 51 -2.09 -15.90 6.79
C PRO A 51 -3.49 -15.50 7.28
N ASP A 52 -3.59 -14.47 8.13
CA ASP A 52 -4.84 -13.99 8.72
C ASP A 52 -5.52 -12.88 7.89
N VAL A 53 -4.91 -12.46 6.78
CA VAL A 53 -5.45 -11.41 5.91
C VAL A 53 -6.15 -12.01 4.69
N GLU A 54 -7.47 -11.96 4.70
CA GLU A 54 -8.29 -12.24 3.52
C GLU A 54 -8.80 -10.93 2.91
N LEU A 55 -8.29 -10.58 1.73
CA LEU A 55 -8.82 -9.48 0.93
C LEU A 55 -9.60 -10.01 -0.27
N SER A 56 -10.76 -9.42 -0.52
CA SER A 56 -11.51 -9.61 -1.75
C SER A 56 -10.76 -9.07 -2.97
N GLU A 57 -11.16 -9.49 -4.17
CA GLU A 57 -10.57 -8.94 -5.38
C GLU A 57 -10.78 -7.43 -5.51
N GLU A 58 -11.93 -6.91 -5.09
CA GLU A 58 -12.27 -5.49 -5.10
C GLU A 58 -11.36 -4.69 -4.16
N GLU A 59 -11.11 -5.18 -2.94
CA GLU A 59 -10.20 -4.54 -2.00
C GLU A 59 -8.76 -4.53 -2.52
N MET A 60 -8.32 -5.62 -3.14
CA MET A 60 -7.01 -5.66 -3.80
C MET A 60 -6.93 -4.65 -4.95
N GLU A 61 -7.97 -4.47 -5.77
CA GLU A 61 -7.97 -3.43 -6.81
C GLU A 61 -7.86 -2.03 -6.19
N ALA A 62 -8.64 -1.77 -5.14
CA ALA A 62 -8.69 -0.48 -4.48
C ALA A 62 -7.33 -0.10 -3.85
N ILE A 63 -6.62 -1.06 -3.24
CA ILE A 63 -5.25 -0.85 -2.74
C ILE A 63 -4.31 -0.48 -3.88
N ILE A 64 -4.30 -1.25 -4.97
CA ILE A 64 -3.42 -1.00 -6.11
C ILE A 64 -3.70 0.36 -6.75
N GLU A 65 -4.98 0.72 -6.92
CA GLU A 65 -5.39 2.01 -7.46
C GLU A 65 -4.96 3.16 -6.56
N LYS A 66 -5.18 3.03 -5.24
CA LYS A 66 -4.76 4.03 -4.26
C LYS A 66 -3.25 4.26 -4.29
N VAL A 67 -2.46 3.18 -4.34
CA VAL A 67 -1.00 3.26 -4.45
C VAL A 67 -0.56 3.97 -5.74
N LYS A 68 -1.21 3.68 -6.88
CA LYS A 68 -0.90 4.34 -8.16
C LYS A 68 -1.18 5.85 -8.12
N ILE A 69 -2.33 6.26 -7.60
CA ILE A 69 -2.70 7.67 -7.46
C ILE A 69 -1.63 8.42 -6.65
N LEU A 70 -1.25 7.88 -5.48
CA LEU A 70 -0.27 8.52 -4.60
C LEU A 70 1.12 8.64 -5.26
N LEU A 71 1.52 7.64 -6.06
CA LEU A 71 2.77 7.67 -6.82
C LEU A 71 2.72 8.67 -7.98
N GLU A 72 1.61 8.77 -8.72
CA GLU A 72 1.45 9.70 -9.84
C GLU A 72 1.40 11.17 -9.38
N GLU A 73 0.68 11.45 -8.29
CA GLU A 73 0.70 12.77 -7.63
C GLU A 73 2.11 13.14 -7.13
N ASN A 74 3.01 12.16 -6.99
CA ASN A 74 4.41 12.42 -6.61
C ASN A 74 5.24 12.90 -7.79
N THR A 75 4.89 12.46 -9.00
CA THR A 75 5.56 12.84 -10.25
C THR A 75 5.06 14.14 -10.86
N THR A 76 3.90 14.66 -10.45
CA THR A 76 3.35 15.94 -10.95
C THR A 76 3.74 17.17 -10.14
N SER A 77 4.58 17.01 -9.10
CA SER A 77 5.18 18.11 -8.35
C SER A 77 6.52 18.52 -8.97
N GLU A 78 6.49 19.01 -10.21
CA GLU A 78 7.59 19.77 -10.84
C GLU A 78 7.06 21.08 -11.44
#